data_AF-A0A160FSR5-F1
#
_entry.id   AF-A0A160FSR5-F1
#
_cell.length_a   1.000
_cell.length_b   1.000
_cell.length_c   1.000
_cell.angle_alpha   90.00
_cell.angle_beta   90.00
_cell.angle_gamma   90.00
#
_symmetry.space_group_name_H-M   'P 1'
#
loop_
_entity.id
_entity.type
_entity.pdbx_description
1 polymer ?
#
loop_
_entity_poly.entity_id
_entity_poly.type
_entity_poly.pdbx_seq_one_letter_code
_entity_poly.pdbx_strand_id
1 'polypeptide(L)'
;MASSRSAARSNASTHLTDGQIAAEAIRRLAWDAALPPNVLHVKVLHGRISLLGELHREQQRTAALEDVSRLFGVTGISDHTTIKPSVLI
;
A
#
# COMPACT_ATOMS: atom_id res chain seq x y z
N MET A 1 14.21 -30.40 32.33
CA MET A 1 14.36 -28.95 32.10
C MET A 1 13.80 -28.64 30.72
N ALA A 2 12.56 -28.16 30.66
CA ALA A 2 11.84 -27.94 29.41
C ALA A 2 12.25 -26.58 28.81
N SER A 3 12.74 -26.61 27.59
CA SER A 3 12.97 -25.42 26.75
C SER A 3 11.64 -24.74 26.48
N SER A 4 11.33 -23.71 27.26
CA SER A 4 10.16 -22.86 27.06
C SER A 4 10.35 -22.02 25.80
N ARG A 5 9.72 -22.46 24.71
CA ARG A 5 9.42 -21.67 23.52
C ARG A 5 8.52 -20.50 23.94
N SER A 6 9.08 -19.38 24.36
CA SER A 6 8.29 -18.16 24.51
C SER A 6 8.24 -17.47 23.15
N ALA A 7 7.22 -17.86 22.37
CA ALA A 7 6.75 -17.13 21.21
C ALA A 7 6.75 -15.62 21.49
N ALA A 8 7.21 -14.86 20.51
CA ALA A 8 7.20 -13.41 20.49
C ALA A 8 5.80 -12.90 20.84
N ARG A 9 5.60 -12.53 22.11
CA ARG A 9 4.53 -11.65 22.52
C ARG A 9 4.91 -10.27 21.99
N SER A 10 4.61 -10.01 20.72
CA SER A 10 4.61 -8.65 20.20
C SER A 10 3.50 -7.91 20.93
N ASN A 11 3.92 -7.12 21.90
CA ASN A 11 3.13 -6.12 22.61
C ASN A 11 2.13 -5.46 21.66
N ALA A 12 0.84 -5.54 21.99
CA ALA A 12 -0.24 -4.94 21.23
C ALA A 12 -0.14 -3.41 21.31
N SER A 13 0.76 -2.83 20.53
CA SER A 13 0.65 -1.43 20.17
C SER A 13 -0.63 -1.28 19.36
N THR A 14 -1.57 -0.46 19.83
CA THR A 14 -2.82 -0.08 19.14
C THR A 14 -2.56 0.65 17.80
N HIS A 15 -1.32 0.67 17.34
CA HIS A 15 -0.84 1.28 16.12
C HIS A 15 -0.38 0.18 15.16
N LEU A 16 -0.91 0.20 13.94
CA LEU A 16 -0.46 -0.71 12.89
C LEU A 16 1.00 -0.44 12.55
N THR A 17 1.77 -1.50 12.36
CA THR A 17 3.16 -1.39 11.89
C THR A 17 3.18 -1.00 10.41
N ASP A 18 4.27 -0.36 9.96
CA ASP A 18 4.44 -0.03 8.55
C ASP A 18 4.32 -1.25 7.63
N GLY A 19 4.81 -2.41 8.07
CA GLY A 19 4.67 -3.67 7.34
C GLY A 19 3.22 -4.16 7.24
N GLN A 20 2.39 -3.97 8.28
CA GLN A 20 0.97 -4.28 8.22
C GLN A 20 0.22 -3.32 7.29
N ILE A 21 0.51 -2.03 7.35
CA ILE A 21 -0.08 -1.02 6.45
C ILE A 21 0.32 -1.32 5.01
N ALA A 22 1.58 -1.68 4.75
CA ALA A 22 2.06 -2.04 3.42
C ALA A 22 1.33 -3.28 2.87
N ALA A 23 1.19 -4.33 3.68
CA ALA A 23 0.49 -5.55 3.29
C ALA A 23 -0.99 -5.28 2.97
N GLU A 24 -1.66 -4.47 3.79
CA GLU A 24 -3.05 -4.06 3.56
C GLU A 24 -3.19 -3.21 2.30
N ALA A 25 -2.28 -2.27 2.06
CA ALA A 25 -2.28 -1.44 0.86
C ALA A 25 -2.09 -2.27 -0.41
N ILE A 26 -1.14 -3.20 -0.41
CA ILE A 26 -0.95 -4.13 -1.55
C ILE A 26 -2.23 -4.94 -1.79
N ARG A 27 -2.85 -5.47 -0.74
CA ARG A 27 -4.10 -6.24 -0.88
C ARG A 27 -5.23 -5.37 -1.43
N ARG A 28 -5.38 -4.16 -0.92
CA ARG A 28 -6.46 -3.24 -1.30
C ARG A 28 -6.35 -2.80 -2.76
N LEU A 29 -5.14 -2.45 -3.20
CA LEU A 29 -4.86 -2.07 -4.59
C LEU A 29 -5.05 -3.25 -5.55
N ALA A 30 -4.66 -4.46 -5.15
CA ALA A 30 -4.84 -5.66 -5.97
C ALA A 30 -6.31 -6.04 -6.19
N TRP A 31 -7.22 -5.58 -5.33
CA TRP A 31 -8.66 -5.81 -5.47
C TRP A 31 -9.39 -4.76 -6.29
N ASP A 32 -8.77 -3.61 -6.58
CA ASP A 32 -9.39 -2.58 -7.40
C ASP A 32 -9.24 -2.90 -8.89
N ALA A 33 -10.36 -3.25 -9.52
CA ALA A 33 -10.43 -3.58 -10.93
C ALA A 33 -10.08 -2.39 -11.86
N ALA A 34 -10.07 -1.15 -11.37
CA ALA A 34 -9.61 0.01 -12.13
C ALA A 34 -8.09 0.01 -12.31
N LEU A 35 -7.34 -0.64 -11.42
CA LEU A 35 -5.88 -0.64 -11.40
C LEU A 35 -5.30 -1.80 -12.20
N PRO A 36 -4.25 -1.58 -13.00
CA PRO A 36 -3.54 -2.67 -13.63
C PRO A 36 -2.84 -3.52 -12.57
N PRO A 37 -2.76 -4.85 -12.74
CA PRO A 37 -2.03 -5.69 -11.81
C PRO A 37 -0.52 -5.39 -11.87
N ASN A 38 0.15 -5.42 -10.71
CA ASN A 38 1.60 -5.37 -10.56
C ASN A 38 2.31 -4.12 -11.12
N VAL A 39 1.61 -3.00 -11.34
CA VAL A 39 2.25 -1.74 -11.81
C VAL A 39 2.62 -0.77 -10.69
N LEU A 40 2.02 -0.94 -9.50
CA LEU A 40 2.27 -0.08 -8.35
C LEU A 40 3.16 -0.75 -7.31
N HIS A 41 4.18 -0.03 -6.87
CA HIS A 41 5.00 -0.36 -5.71
C HIS A 41 4.60 0.50 -4.52
N VAL A 42 4.44 -0.15 -3.36
CA VAL A 42 4.07 0.49 -2.10
C VAL A 42 5.27 0.50 -1.15
N LYS A 43 5.61 1.67 -0.62
CA LYS A 43 6.52 1.81 0.52
C LYS A 43 5.78 2.49 1.67
N VAL A 44 6.04 2.06 2.90
CA VAL A 44 5.45 2.67 4.09
C VAL A 44 6.54 3.02 5.08
N LEU A 45 6.49 4.25 5.60
CA LEU A 45 7.39 4.72 6.64
C LEU A 45 6.62 5.63 7.61
N HIS A 46 6.56 5.25 8.88
CA HIS A 46 5.82 5.96 9.92
C HIS A 46 4.35 6.24 9.53
N GLY A 47 3.68 5.23 8.95
CA GLY A 47 2.31 5.32 8.47
C GLY A 47 2.10 6.16 7.20
N ARG A 48 3.15 6.78 6.65
CA ARG A 48 3.07 7.48 5.36
C ARG A 48 3.28 6.48 4.22
N ILE A 49 2.32 6.42 3.32
CA ILE A 49 2.39 5.58 2.11
C ILE A 49 3.08 6.37 0.99
N SER A 50 4.02 5.75 0.29
CA SER A 50 4.57 6.24 -0.98
C SER A 50 4.18 5.27 -2.09
N LEU A 51 3.45 5.78 -3.09
CA LEU A 51 3.08 5.02 -4.28
C LEU A 51 4.03 5.36 -5.43
N LEU A 52 4.58 4.34 -6.08
CA LEU A 52 5.45 4.48 -7.24
C LEU A 52 4.96 3.57 -8.35
N GLY A 53 5.11 3.99 -9.60
CA GLY A 53 4.74 3.15 -10.74
C GLY A 53 4.20 3.95 -11.92
N GLU A 54 3.89 3.23 -12.99
CA GLU A 54 3.38 3.81 -14.22
C GLU A 54 1.93 3.38 -14.41
N LEU A 55 1.04 4.36 -14.58
CA LEU A 55 -0.38 4.15 -14.83
C LEU A 55 -0.74 4.70 -16.21
N HIS A 56 -1.85 4.23 -16.78
CA HIS A 56 -2.24 4.63 -18.13
C HIS A 56 -3.21 5.80 -18.15
N ARG A 57 -3.92 6.03 -17.05
CA ARG A 57 -4.97 7.05 -16.96
C ARG A 57 -4.98 7.72 -15.58
N GLU A 58 -5.34 8.99 -15.53
CA GLU A 58 -5.48 9.73 -14.27
C GLU A 58 -6.53 9.12 -13.34
N GLN A 59 -7.60 8.52 -13.88
CA GLN A 59 -8.60 7.83 -13.05
C GLN A 59 -7.98 6.68 -12.23
N GLN A 60 -6.96 6.01 -12.76
CA GLN A 60 -6.24 4.95 -12.02
C GLN A 60 -5.42 5.55 -10.89
N ARG A 61 -4.77 6.70 -11.12
CA ARG A 61 -4.04 7.40 -10.07
C ARG A 61 -5.00 7.80 -8.96
N THR A 62 -6.12 8.43 -9.30
CA THR A 62 -7.14 8.84 -8.32
C THR A 62 -7.66 7.64 -7.52
N ALA A 63 -8.02 6.54 -8.20
CA ALA A 63 -8.51 5.33 -7.54
C ALA A 63 -7.47 4.74 -6.56
N ALA A 64 -6.20 4.64 -6.99
CA ALA A 64 -5.12 4.15 -6.13
C ALA A 64 -4.90 5.03 -4.89
N LEU A 65 -4.96 6.35 -5.04
CA LEU A 65 -4.82 7.30 -3.93
C LEU A 65 -6.00 7.20 -2.96
N GLU A 66 -7.22 7.12 -3.47
CA GLU A 66 -8.42 6.95 -2.64
C GLU A 66 -8.38 5.63 -1.86
N ASP A 67 -8.00 4.54 -2.51
CA ASP A 67 -7.92 3.21 -1.92
C ASP A 67 -6.99 3.17 -0.72
N VAL A 68 -5.79 3.74 -0.85
CA VAL A 68 -4.81 3.73 0.25
C VAL A 68 -5.12 4.78 1.32
N SER A 69 -5.79 5.87 0.97
CA SER A 69 -6.16 6.92 1.94
C SER A 69 -7.15 6.44 3.00
N ARG A 70 -7.95 5.42 2.69
CA ARG A 70 -8.99 4.87 3.56
C ARG A 70 -8.47 3.78 4.51
N LEU A 71 -7.18 3.44 4.44
CA LEU A 71 -6.60 2.39 5.28
C LEU A 71 -6.30 2.89 6.68
N PHE A 72 -6.53 2.03 7.68
CA PHE A 72 -6.17 2.32 9.06
C PHE A 72 -4.66 2.49 9.20
N GLY A 73 -4.25 3.44 10.06
CA GLY A 73 -2.84 3.72 10.32
C GLY A 73 -2.15 4.60 9.27
N VAL A 74 -2.85 4.97 8.20
CA VAL A 74 -2.32 5.90 7.20
C VAL A 74 -2.33 7.32 7.72
N THR A 75 -1.17 7.96 7.72
CA THR A 75 -0.97 9.34 8.22
C THR A 75 -0.78 10.34 7.08
N GLY A 76 -0.51 9.85 5.86
CA GLY A 76 -0.34 10.66 4.67
C GLY A 76 0.06 9.82 3.47
N ILE A 77 0.01 10.44 2.29
CA ILE A 77 0.33 9.79 1.02
C ILE A 77 1.32 10.67 0.24
N SER A 78 2.35 10.05 -0.32
CA SER A 78 3.28 10.62 -1.29
C SER A 78 3.09 9.91 -2.62
N ASP A 79 2.59 10.66 -3.61
CA ASP A 79 2.36 10.14 -4.95
C ASP A 79 3.59 10.39 -5.84
N HIS A 80 4.24 9.31 -6.28
CA HIS A 80 5.33 9.31 -7.25
C HIS A 80 4.95 8.51 -8.50
N THR A 81 3.65 8.35 -8.78
CA THR A 81 3.18 7.68 -9.99
C THR A 81 3.26 8.61 -11.19
N THR A 82 3.48 8.03 -12.38
CA THR A 82 3.48 8.76 -13.65
C THR A 82 2.39 8.22 -14.56
N ILE A 83 1.71 9.11 -15.30
CA ILE A 83 0.78 8.67 -16.34
C ILE A 83 1.52 8.55 -17.67
N LYS A 84 1.48 7.36 -18.27
CA LYS A 84 1.92 7.10 -19.63
C LYS A 84 0.74 6.58 -20.45
N PRO A 85 0.08 7.44 -21.24
CA PRO A 85 -1.01 7.00 -22.09
C PRO A 85 -0.48 5.96 -23.09
N SER A 86 -1.00 4.73 -23.02
CA SER A 86 -0.77 3.74 -24.07
C SER A 86 -1.57 4.16 -25.29
N VAL A 87 -0.98 4.98 -26.17
CA VAL A 87 -1.48 5.15 -27.53
C VAL A 87 -1.10 3.87 -28.27
N LEU A 88 -2.07 2.98 -28.47
CA LEU A 88 -1.96 1.95 -29.49
C LEU A 88 -2.09 2.67 -30.84
N ILE A 89 -0.98 2.77 -31.58
CA ILE A 89 -0.92 3.12 -33.00
C ILE A 89 -0.96 1.84 -33.84
#